data_AF-A0A3D3MD10-F1
#
_entry.id   AF-A0A3D3MD10-F1
#
_cell.length_a   1.000
_cell.length_b   1.000
_cell.length_c   1.000
_cell.angle_alpha   90.00
_cell.angle_beta   90.00
_cell.angle_gamma   90.00
#
_symmetry.space_group_name_H-M   'P 1'
#
loop_
_entity.id
_entity.type
_entity.pdbx_description
1 polymer ?
#
loop_
_entity_poly.entity_id
_entity_poly.type
_entity_poly.pdbx_seq_one_letter_code
_entity_poly.pdbx_strand_id
1 'polypeptide(L)'
;MHKGETIGIYTGNNEPHSAEQYLTAIFTGKVEHKNTIVYKNFIFVDYIWESEWRRIFYPITVGEYLKKNADPNSHYSKKIYEYEWINKKTKLNSLPGNPRKLLSLYSVISKKTNIIIDFVGQDTQGIILASKVIQEEIKKGSSAVLFDSFRDLKNSCDHYLEIEWKDNRNDIEPFHYFPKN
;
A
#
# COMPACT_ATOMS: atom_id res chain seq x y z
N MET A 1 -16.71 -7.78 0.69
CA MET A 1 -15.48 -8.40 1.21
C MET A 1 -15.71 -8.79 2.65
N HIS A 2 -15.62 -10.07 2.94
CA HIS A 2 -15.71 -10.62 4.28
C HIS A 2 -14.40 -10.40 5.05
N LYS A 3 -14.48 -10.48 6.37
CA LYS A 3 -13.33 -10.35 7.26
C LYS A 3 -12.36 -11.51 7.00
N GLY A 4 -11.06 -11.21 6.86
CA GLY A 4 -10.06 -12.24 6.61
C GLY A 4 -9.89 -12.60 5.14
N GLU A 5 -10.50 -11.83 4.21
CA GLU A 5 -10.34 -12.05 2.78
C GLU A 5 -9.28 -11.15 2.14
N THR A 6 -8.79 -11.64 1.01
CA THR A 6 -7.95 -10.96 0.04
C THR A 6 -8.60 -10.85 -1.31
N ILE A 7 -8.55 -9.65 -1.89
CA ILE A 7 -8.95 -9.41 -3.26
C ILE A 7 -7.74 -8.90 -4.04
N GLY A 8 -7.32 -9.63 -5.07
CA GLY A 8 -6.41 -9.14 -6.08
C GLY A 8 -7.18 -8.41 -7.18
N ILE A 9 -6.69 -7.26 -7.62
CA ILE A 9 -7.29 -6.47 -8.70
C ILE A 9 -6.23 -6.18 -9.75
N TYR A 10 -6.43 -6.73 -10.95
CA TYR A 10 -5.66 -6.39 -12.13
C TYR A 10 -6.29 -5.22 -12.86
N THR A 11 -5.54 -4.14 -13.03
CA THR A 11 -6.05 -2.88 -13.62
C THR A 11 -5.62 -2.66 -15.08
N GLY A 12 -4.91 -3.62 -15.70
CA GLY A 12 -4.49 -3.55 -17.11
C GLY A 12 -3.39 -2.52 -17.39
N ASN A 13 -2.90 -2.49 -18.63
CA ASN A 13 -1.77 -1.64 -19.04
C ASN A 13 -2.17 -0.24 -19.53
N ASN A 14 -3.44 -0.02 -19.87
CA ASN A 14 -3.84 1.17 -20.64
C ASN A 14 -4.25 2.37 -19.77
N GLU A 15 -4.64 2.18 -18.50
CA GLU A 15 -4.89 3.29 -17.56
C GLU A 15 -5.06 2.78 -16.10
N PRO A 16 -4.09 2.05 -15.55
CA PRO A 16 -4.26 1.39 -14.25
C PRO A 16 -4.51 2.37 -13.09
N HIS A 17 -3.93 3.57 -13.20
CA HIS A 17 -3.86 4.51 -12.09
C HIS A 17 -5.21 5.16 -11.73
N SER A 18 -6.10 5.39 -12.70
CA SER A 18 -7.39 6.05 -12.45
C SER A 18 -8.35 5.13 -11.69
N ALA A 19 -8.43 3.85 -12.09
CA ALA A 19 -9.22 2.84 -11.38
C ALA A 19 -8.66 2.56 -9.98
N GLU A 20 -7.34 2.42 -9.85
CA GLU A 20 -6.66 2.21 -8.57
C GLU A 20 -6.98 3.34 -7.58
N GLN A 21 -6.81 4.59 -8.00
CA GLN A 21 -7.09 5.76 -7.18
C GLN A 21 -8.55 5.85 -6.78
N TYR A 22 -9.48 5.61 -7.72
CA TYR A 22 -10.91 5.70 -7.45
C TYR A 22 -11.38 4.63 -6.47
N LEU A 23 -10.97 3.38 -6.68
CA LEU A 23 -11.27 2.28 -5.75
C LEU A 23 -10.64 2.52 -4.38
N THR A 24 -9.39 3.01 -4.35
CA THR A 24 -8.73 3.40 -3.10
C THR A 24 -9.50 4.49 -2.37
N ALA A 25 -9.99 5.51 -3.08
CA ALA A 25 -10.78 6.59 -2.48
C ALA A 25 -12.09 6.08 -1.86
N ILE A 26 -12.76 5.13 -2.53
CA ILE A 26 -13.96 4.49 -1.99
C ILE A 26 -13.62 3.66 -0.74
N PHE A 27 -12.67 2.74 -0.83
CA PHE A 27 -12.35 1.82 0.28
C PHE A 27 -11.71 2.50 1.49
N THR A 28 -11.05 3.65 1.30
CA THR A 28 -10.52 4.47 2.39
C THR A 28 -11.58 5.43 2.99
N GLY A 29 -12.78 5.49 2.39
CA GLY A 29 -13.87 6.37 2.84
C GLY A 29 -13.67 7.84 2.47
N LYS A 30 -12.76 8.16 1.54
CA LYS A 30 -12.58 9.53 1.02
C LYS A 30 -13.70 9.94 0.07
N VAL A 31 -14.30 8.97 -0.61
CA VAL A 31 -15.41 9.16 -1.56
C VAL A 31 -16.51 8.15 -1.24
N GLU A 32 -17.75 8.62 -1.15
CA GLU A 32 -18.91 7.75 -1.06
C GLU A 32 -19.41 7.36 -2.45
N HIS A 33 -19.87 6.12 -2.60
CA HIS A 33 -20.50 5.65 -3.82
C HIS A 33 -21.84 5.01 -3.49
N LYS A 34 -22.90 5.39 -4.22
CA LYS A 34 -24.30 5.00 -3.93
C LYS A 34 -24.54 3.50 -3.81
N ASN A 35 -23.71 2.67 -4.44
CA ASN A 35 -23.83 1.21 -4.45
C ASN A 35 -22.77 0.52 -3.57
N THR A 36 -22.13 1.25 -2.66
CA THR A 36 -21.03 0.72 -1.85
C THR A 36 -21.20 1.13 -0.39
N ILE A 37 -21.09 0.15 0.50
CA ILE A 37 -21.09 0.37 1.95
C ILE A 37 -19.75 -0.14 2.48
N VAL A 38 -18.99 0.75 3.13
CA VAL A 38 -17.71 0.42 3.77
C VAL A 38 -17.91 0.38 5.28
N TYR A 39 -17.94 -0.83 5.86
CA TYR A 39 -18.11 -1.01 7.31
C TYR A 39 -16.86 -0.67 8.12
N LYS A 40 -15.68 -0.90 7.53
CA LYS A 40 -14.38 -0.57 8.12
C LYS A 40 -13.46 -0.04 7.02
N ASN A 41 -12.99 1.18 7.22
CA ASN A 41 -12.10 1.82 6.27
C ASN A 41 -10.80 1.04 6.14
N PHE A 42 -10.28 1.03 4.92
CA PHE A 42 -8.95 0.56 4.64
C PHE A 42 -7.94 1.69 4.79
N ILE A 43 -6.67 1.32 4.97
CA ILE A 43 -5.56 2.26 4.87
C ILE A 43 -4.71 1.84 3.67
N PHE A 44 -4.46 2.79 2.78
CA PHE A 44 -3.55 2.62 1.67
C PHE A 44 -2.09 2.64 2.15
N VAL A 45 -1.28 1.68 1.69
CA VAL A 45 0.16 1.61 1.97
C VAL A 45 0.87 2.58 1.04
N ASP A 46 0.90 3.83 1.49
CA ASP A 46 1.41 4.94 0.69
C ASP A 46 2.91 4.81 0.39
N TYR A 47 3.33 5.45 -0.70
CA TYR A 47 4.74 5.67 -0.97
C TYR A 47 5.30 6.63 0.06
N ILE A 48 6.45 6.27 0.62
CA ILE A 48 7.18 7.19 1.49
C ILE A 48 7.79 8.27 0.59
N TRP A 49 7.18 9.45 0.62
CA TRP A 49 7.63 10.62 -0.09
C TRP A 49 8.16 11.69 0.87
N GLU A 50 9.21 12.37 0.43
CA GLU A 50 9.78 13.54 1.09
C GLU A 50 9.93 14.65 0.05
N SER A 51 9.59 15.88 0.41
CA SER A 51 9.89 17.02 -0.46
C SER A 51 11.40 17.14 -0.69
N GLU A 52 11.81 17.58 -1.87
CA GLU A 52 13.23 17.72 -2.24
C GLU A 52 14.03 18.53 -1.21
N TRP A 53 13.46 19.65 -0.74
CA TRP A 53 14.05 20.46 0.33
C TRP A 53 14.27 19.67 1.62
N ARG A 54 13.28 18.91 2.09
CA ARG A 54 13.47 18.05 3.27
C ARG A 54 14.51 16.97 2.99
N ARG A 55 14.45 16.34 1.82
CA ARG A 55 15.34 15.24 1.44
C ARG A 55 16.81 15.63 1.49
N ILE A 56 17.14 16.88 1.14
CA ILE A 56 18.52 17.40 1.12
C ILE A 56 18.94 17.88 2.51
N PHE A 57 18.14 18.74 3.16
CA PHE A 57 18.59 19.45 4.36
C PHE A 57 18.17 18.79 5.68
N TYR A 58 17.01 18.14 5.71
CA TYR A 58 16.43 17.57 6.93
C TYR A 58 15.71 16.23 6.65
N PRO A 59 16.45 15.21 6.17
CA PRO A 59 15.85 13.94 5.80
C PRO A 59 15.26 13.25 7.02
N ILE A 60 14.03 12.75 6.87
CA ILE A 60 13.34 12.01 7.91
C ILE A 60 14.10 10.70 8.15
N THR A 61 14.24 10.33 9.40
CA THR A 61 14.81 9.04 9.80
C THR A 61 13.74 7.95 9.93
N VAL A 62 14.13 6.68 9.82
CA VAL A 62 13.25 5.53 10.04
C VAL A 62 12.56 5.62 11.41
N GLY A 63 13.30 6.02 12.45
CA GLY A 63 12.74 6.18 13.79
C GLY A 63 11.67 7.27 13.88
N GLU A 64 11.89 8.43 13.25
CA GLU A 64 10.90 9.51 13.21
C GLU A 64 9.65 9.12 12.42
N TYR A 65 9.85 8.43 11.28
CA TYR A 65 8.75 7.93 10.47
C TYR A 65 7.88 6.94 11.27
N LEU A 66 8.49 5.95 11.92
CA LEU A 66 7.76 4.95 12.70
C LEU A 66 7.08 5.56 13.93
N LYS A 67 7.74 6.50 14.61
CA LYS A 67 7.15 7.22 15.75
C LYS A 67 5.86 7.96 15.35
N LYS A 68 5.80 8.49 14.13
CA LYS A 68 4.63 9.22 13.63
C LYS A 68 3.56 8.29 13.05
N ASN A 69 3.97 7.21 12.38
CA ASN A 69 3.09 6.45 11.50
C ASN A 69 2.76 5.03 11.99
N ALA A 70 3.45 4.49 12.99
CA ALA A 70 3.24 3.12 13.48
C ALA A 70 2.71 3.10 14.93
N ASP A 71 2.01 2.03 15.29
CA ASP A 71 1.69 1.72 16.69
C ASP A 71 2.96 1.18 17.40
N PRO A 72 3.51 1.90 18.40
CA PRO A 72 4.73 1.51 19.08
C PRO A 72 4.62 0.19 19.87
N ASN A 73 3.41 -0.27 20.17
CA ASN A 73 3.17 -1.52 20.89
C ASN A 73 3.14 -2.74 19.95
N SER A 74 3.06 -2.53 18.65
CA SER A 74 3.07 -3.61 17.66
C SER A 74 4.49 -4.06 17.37
N HIS A 75 4.71 -5.39 17.24
CA HIS A 75 6.01 -5.92 16.81
C HIS A 75 6.43 -5.41 15.42
N TYR A 76 5.47 -5.08 14.55
CA TYR A 76 5.75 -4.47 13.23
C TYR A 76 6.42 -3.09 13.33
N SER A 77 6.27 -2.37 14.44
CA SER A 77 6.98 -1.09 14.65
C SER A 77 8.50 -1.25 14.78
N LYS A 78 8.99 -2.49 14.95
CA LYS A 78 10.42 -2.80 15.07
C LYS A 78 10.92 -3.75 13.99
N LYS A 79 10.01 -4.36 13.20
CA LYS A 79 10.34 -5.41 12.22
C LYS A 79 11.34 -4.96 11.15
N ILE A 80 11.32 -3.68 10.77
CA ILE A 80 12.30 -3.15 9.80
C ILE A 80 13.75 -3.21 10.32
N TYR A 81 13.96 -3.26 11.63
CA TYR A 81 15.30 -3.34 12.23
C TYR A 81 15.88 -4.77 12.22
N GLU A 82 15.15 -5.76 11.70
CA GLU A 82 15.69 -7.09 11.41
C GLU A 82 16.72 -7.05 10.28
N TYR A 83 16.67 -6.02 9.42
CA TYR A 83 17.77 -5.72 8.51
C TYR A 83 18.92 -5.08 9.29
N GLU A 84 20.05 -5.77 9.41
CA GLU A 84 21.20 -5.32 10.23
C GLU A 84 21.71 -3.91 9.91
N TRP A 85 21.57 -3.48 8.65
CA TRP A 85 22.01 -2.16 8.19
C TRP A 85 20.97 -1.04 8.41
N ILE A 86 19.74 -1.37 8.84
CA ILE A 86 18.68 -0.40 9.14
C ILE A 86 18.57 -0.19 10.65
N ASN A 87 18.68 1.07 11.09
CA ASN A 87 18.47 1.46 12.48
C ASN A 87 17.62 2.74 12.57
N LYS A 88 17.31 3.19 13.80
CA LYS A 88 16.48 4.38 14.05
C LYS A 88 16.99 5.65 13.35
N LYS A 89 18.31 5.77 13.15
CA LYS A 89 18.97 6.93 12.54
C LYS A 89 19.15 6.79 11.02
N THR A 90 18.85 5.63 10.44
CA THR A 90 18.86 5.44 8.99
C THR A 90 17.89 6.43 8.34
N LYS A 91 18.35 7.14 7.30
CA LYS A 91 17.53 8.15 6.60
C LYS A 91 16.60 7.46 5.61
N LEU A 92 15.35 7.93 5.48
CA LEU A 92 14.38 7.34 4.55
C LEU A 92 14.86 7.45 3.10
N ASN A 93 15.46 8.58 2.73
CA ASN A 93 16.02 8.82 1.40
C ASN A 93 17.17 7.85 1.02
N SER A 94 17.84 7.23 1.98
CA SER A 94 18.86 6.20 1.75
C SER A 94 18.31 4.77 1.62
N LEU A 95 17.03 4.54 1.95
CA LEU A 95 16.43 3.22 1.81
C LEU A 95 16.16 2.89 0.32
N PRO A 96 16.53 1.67 -0.15
CA PRO A 96 16.09 1.17 -1.44
C PRO A 96 14.57 0.97 -1.51
N GLY A 97 14.04 0.75 -2.72
CA GLY A 97 12.60 0.61 -2.96
C GLY A 97 11.91 -0.44 -2.07
N ASN A 98 12.43 -1.67 -2.05
CA ASN A 98 11.82 -2.76 -1.27
C ASN A 98 11.79 -2.47 0.25
N PRO A 99 12.92 -2.15 0.93
CA PRO A 99 12.87 -1.79 2.35
C PRO A 99 11.99 -0.59 2.65
N ARG A 100 11.94 0.40 1.75
CA ARG A 100 11.08 1.58 1.91
C ARG A 100 9.59 1.22 1.84
N LYS A 101 9.17 0.37 0.90
CA LYS A 101 7.78 -0.10 0.81
C LYS A 101 7.42 -1.01 1.99
N LEU A 102 8.33 -1.88 2.43
CA LEU A 102 8.14 -2.69 3.65
C LEU A 102 8.00 -1.83 4.90
N LEU A 103 8.77 -0.76 5.03
CA LEU A 103 8.64 0.19 6.13
C LEU A 103 7.23 0.82 6.17
N SER A 104 6.71 1.24 5.01
CA SER A 104 5.34 1.74 4.89
C SER A 104 4.31 0.67 5.28
N LEU A 105 4.45 -0.54 4.72
CA LEU A 105 3.58 -1.68 5.00
C LEU A 105 3.54 -2.03 6.49
N TYR A 106 4.71 -2.14 7.14
CA TYR A 106 4.81 -2.41 8.57
C TYR A 106 4.17 -1.31 9.41
N SER A 107 4.29 -0.04 9.01
CA SER A 107 3.64 1.06 9.71
C SER A 107 2.12 0.98 9.64
N VAL A 108 1.56 0.58 8.50
CA VAL A 108 0.11 0.41 8.33
C VAL A 108 -0.39 -0.82 9.09
N ILE A 109 0.25 -1.97 8.90
CA ILE A 109 -0.10 -3.23 9.57
C ILE A 109 -0.04 -3.07 11.08
N SER A 110 0.91 -2.29 11.61
CA SER A 110 1.06 -2.09 13.06
C SER A 110 -0.25 -1.64 13.74
N LYS A 111 -1.13 -0.97 13.00
CA LYS A 111 -2.42 -0.43 13.46
C LYS A 111 -3.58 -1.44 13.40
N LYS A 112 -3.35 -2.70 12.98
CA LYS A 112 -4.36 -3.78 12.87
C LYS A 112 -5.58 -3.38 12.04
N THR A 113 -5.31 -2.80 10.86
CA THR A 113 -6.32 -2.27 9.95
C THR A 113 -6.42 -3.11 8.67
N ASN A 114 -7.51 -2.93 7.92
CA ASN A 114 -7.59 -3.41 6.54
C ASN A 114 -6.68 -2.59 5.64
N ILE A 115 -6.14 -3.22 4.60
CA ILE A 115 -4.99 -2.69 3.84
C ILE A 115 -5.28 -2.65 2.36
N ILE A 116 -4.86 -1.58 1.70
CA ILE A 116 -4.77 -1.51 0.24
C ILE A 116 -3.31 -1.29 -0.12
N ILE A 117 -2.78 -2.04 -1.08
CA ILE A 117 -1.40 -1.90 -1.53
C ILE A 117 -1.29 -2.17 -3.01
N ASP A 118 -0.55 -1.30 -3.70
CA ASP A 118 0.04 -1.59 -5.01
C ASP A 118 1.47 -2.09 -4.86
N PHE A 119 1.94 -2.88 -5.82
CA PHE A 119 3.30 -3.43 -5.83
C PHE A 119 4.23 -2.68 -6.80
N VAL A 120 3.84 -1.49 -7.25
CA VAL A 120 4.64 -0.72 -8.21
C VAL A 120 5.98 -0.32 -7.57
N GLY A 121 7.06 -0.42 -8.36
CA GLY A 121 8.41 -0.12 -7.90
C GLY A 121 9.06 -1.16 -7.00
N GLN A 122 8.44 -2.34 -6.81
CA GLN A 122 9.08 -3.50 -6.19
C GLN A 122 9.57 -4.51 -7.23
N ASP A 123 10.67 -5.19 -6.90
CA ASP A 123 11.06 -6.40 -7.63
C ASP A 123 10.30 -7.63 -7.11
N THR A 124 10.44 -8.76 -7.81
CA THR A 124 9.76 -10.02 -7.47
C THR A 124 10.01 -10.47 -6.03
N GLN A 125 11.23 -10.29 -5.49
CA GLN A 125 11.54 -10.68 -4.12
C GLN A 125 10.83 -9.77 -3.10
N GLY A 126 10.77 -8.46 -3.38
CA GLY A 126 10.02 -7.49 -2.60
C GLY A 126 8.53 -7.82 -2.53
N ILE A 127 7.93 -8.18 -3.68
CA ILE A 127 6.52 -8.58 -3.79
C ILE A 127 6.24 -9.84 -2.98
N ILE A 128 7.08 -10.88 -3.11
CA ILE A 128 6.92 -12.14 -2.37
C ILE A 128 6.97 -11.89 -0.85
N LEU A 129 7.94 -11.09 -0.39
CA LEU A 129 8.10 -10.81 1.03
C LEU A 129 6.91 -9.99 1.59
N ALA A 130 6.50 -8.95 0.88
CA ALA A 130 5.35 -8.14 1.26
C ALA A 130 4.06 -8.97 1.26
N SER A 131 3.86 -9.83 0.25
CA SER A 131 2.70 -10.74 0.17
C SER A 131 2.66 -11.70 1.36
N LYS A 132 3.80 -12.29 1.75
CA LYS A 132 3.88 -13.17 2.93
C LYS A 132 3.47 -12.43 4.21
N VAL A 133 3.98 -11.22 4.40
CA VAL A 133 3.65 -10.37 5.55
C VAL A 133 2.14 -10.06 5.59
N ILE A 134 1.55 -9.74 4.44
CA ILE A 134 0.12 -9.46 4.33
C ILE A 134 -0.69 -10.72 4.69
N GLN A 135 -0.34 -11.88 4.15
CA GLN A 135 -1.00 -13.15 4.42
C GLN A 135 -0.97 -13.54 5.92
N GLU A 136 0.12 -13.25 6.63
CA GLU A 136 0.20 -13.43 8.08
C GLU A 136 -0.80 -12.56 8.84
N GLU A 137 -1.09 -11.35 8.36
CA GLU A 137 -2.06 -10.44 8.97
C GLU A 137 -3.51 -10.77 8.65
N ILE A 138 -3.76 -11.23 7.42
CA ILE A 138 -5.10 -11.67 7.00
C ILE A 138 -5.58 -12.83 7.88
N LYS A 139 -4.68 -13.77 8.21
CA LYS A 139 -4.95 -14.87 9.16
C LYS A 139 -5.35 -14.40 10.56
N LYS A 140 -5.01 -13.16 10.94
CA LYS A 140 -5.39 -12.55 12.23
C LYS A 140 -6.73 -11.81 12.14
N GLY A 141 -7.39 -11.86 10.99
CA GLY A 141 -8.70 -11.28 10.73
C GLY A 141 -8.67 -9.88 10.13
N SER A 142 -7.50 -9.42 9.66
CA SER A 142 -7.40 -8.26 8.76
C SER A 142 -7.77 -8.67 7.34
N SER A 143 -7.93 -7.69 6.46
CA SER A 143 -8.41 -7.90 5.11
C SER A 143 -7.61 -7.02 4.14
N ALA A 144 -7.35 -7.48 2.92
CA ALA A 144 -6.48 -6.75 1.99
C ALA A 144 -7.02 -6.67 0.55
N VAL A 145 -6.79 -5.53 -0.08
CA VAL A 145 -6.92 -5.32 -1.52
C VAL A 145 -5.53 -5.12 -2.11
N LEU A 146 -5.19 -5.95 -3.09
CA LEU A 146 -3.87 -5.99 -3.71
C LEU A 146 -3.99 -5.57 -5.18
N PHE A 147 -3.39 -4.44 -5.55
CA PHE A 147 -3.33 -4.02 -6.94
C PHE A 147 -2.17 -4.71 -7.65
N ASP A 148 -2.51 -5.42 -8.73
CA ASP A 148 -1.59 -6.24 -9.51
C ASP A 148 -1.43 -5.66 -10.92
N SER A 149 -0.19 -5.40 -11.31
CA SER A 149 0.15 -4.93 -12.66
C SER A 149 0.62 -6.06 -13.58
N PHE A 150 0.94 -7.24 -13.05
CA PHE A 150 1.63 -8.32 -13.78
C PHE A 150 0.92 -9.68 -13.74
N ARG A 151 -0.19 -9.78 -13.00
CA ARG A 151 -0.98 -11.02 -12.79
C ARG A 151 -0.30 -12.06 -11.90
N ASP A 152 0.72 -11.65 -11.15
CA ASP A 152 1.49 -12.52 -10.27
C ASP A 152 0.70 -12.93 -9.01
N LEU A 153 -0.36 -12.20 -8.66
CA LEU A 153 -1.15 -12.42 -7.44
C LEU A 153 -2.38 -13.28 -7.66
N LYS A 154 -2.63 -13.75 -8.88
CA LYS A 154 -3.85 -14.50 -9.26
C LYS A 154 -4.11 -15.73 -8.40
N ASN A 155 -3.06 -16.46 -8.04
CA ASN A 155 -3.14 -17.67 -7.22
C ASN A 155 -2.89 -17.42 -5.72
N SER A 156 -2.75 -16.15 -5.33
CA SER A 156 -2.32 -15.72 -4.00
C SER A 156 -3.43 -14.97 -3.24
N CYS A 157 -4.61 -14.84 -3.83
CA CYS A 157 -5.77 -14.14 -3.27
C CYS A 157 -7.01 -15.05 -3.24
N ASP A 158 -7.92 -14.82 -2.29
CA ASP A 158 -9.19 -15.54 -2.18
C ASP A 158 -10.10 -15.23 -3.38
N HIS A 159 -10.05 -13.98 -3.84
CA HIS A 159 -10.71 -13.52 -5.05
C HIS A 159 -9.74 -12.74 -5.92
N TYR A 160 -9.92 -12.86 -7.24
CA TYR A 160 -9.12 -12.13 -8.21
C TYR A 160 -10.02 -11.53 -9.28
N LEU A 161 -9.93 -10.22 -9.46
CA LEU A 161 -10.74 -9.44 -10.37
C LEU A 161 -9.85 -8.82 -11.45
N GLU A 162 -10.33 -8.82 -12.69
CA GLU A 162 -9.67 -8.14 -13.80
C GLU A 162 -10.59 -7.02 -14.29
N ILE A 163 -10.07 -5.80 -14.31
CA ILE A 163 -10.80 -4.62 -14.79
C ILE A 163 -10.42 -4.40 -16.25
N GLU A 164 -11.42 -4.46 -17.12
CA GLU A 164 -11.30 -4.14 -18.53
C GLU A 164 -12.06 -2.84 -18.83
N TRP A 165 -11.37 -1.90 -19.48
CA TRP A 165 -11.99 -0.69 -19.97
C TRP A 165 -12.66 -0.97 -21.32
N LYS A 166 -13.98 -0.74 -21.40
CA LYS A 166 -14.78 -1.01 -22.61
C LYS A 166 -14.69 0.08 -23.69
N ASP A 167 -14.05 1.21 -23.41
CA ASP A 167 -13.85 2.30 -24.38
C ASP A 167 -12.40 2.82 -24.34
N ASN A 168 -11.88 3.17 -25.52
CA ASN A 168 -10.66 3.96 -25.69
C ASN A 168 -10.93 5.40 -25.22
N ARG A 169 -10.90 5.68 -23.91
CA ARG A 169 -11.26 7.00 -23.39
C ARG A 169 -10.05 7.91 -23.30
N ASN A 170 -9.97 8.83 -24.27
CA ASN A 170 -9.20 10.07 -24.19
C ASN A 170 -9.84 11.11 -23.24
N ASP A 171 -10.97 10.80 -22.57
CA ASP A 171 -11.87 11.81 -21.99
C ASP A 171 -12.19 11.60 -20.50
N ILE A 172 -11.40 10.83 -19.75
CA ILE A 172 -11.43 10.94 -18.27
C ILE A 172 -10.22 11.76 -17.85
N GLU A 173 -10.46 13.01 -17.43
CA GLU A 173 -9.42 13.73 -16.70
C GLU A 173 -9.02 12.90 -15.47
N PRO A 174 -7.73 12.58 -15.29
CA PRO A 174 -7.27 11.84 -14.14
C PRO A 174 -7.66 12.59 -12.86
N PHE A 175 -8.50 11.96 -12.03
CA PHE A 175 -8.88 12.46 -10.72
C PHE A 175 -7.68 12.33 -9.77
N HIS A 176 -6.76 13.29 -9.81
CA HIS A 176 -5.59 13.30 -8.92
C HIS A 176 -6.00 13.50 -7.45
N TYR A 177 -6.11 12.41 -6.69
CA TYR A 177 -6.39 12.42 -5.24
C TYR A 177 -5.12 12.38 -4.36
N PHE A 178 -3.94 12.29 -4.97
CA PHE A 178 -2.69 12.58 -4.24
C PHE A 178 -2.59 14.10 -4.04
N PRO A 179 -2.10 14.56 -2.88
CA PRO A 179 -1.96 16.00 -2.64
C PRO A 179 -1.16 16.63 -3.79
N LYS A 180 -1.78 17.59 -4.50
CA LYS A 180 -1.01 18.60 -5.20
C LYS A 180 -0.22 19.37 -4.13
N ASN A 181 1.07 19.51 -4.37
CA ASN A 181 2.05 20.18 -3.52
C ASN A 181 1.55 21.48 -2.88
#